data_AF-A0A2S6MUZ7-F1
#
_entry.id   AF-A0A2S6MUZ7-F1
#
_cell.length_a   1.000
_cell.length_b   1.000
_cell.length_c   1.000
_cell.angle_alpha   90.00
_cell.angle_beta   90.00
_cell.angle_gamma   90.00
#
_symmetry.space_group_name_H-M   'P 1'
#
loop_
_entity.id
_entity.type
_entity.pdbx_description
1 polymer ?
#
loop_
_entity_poly.entity_id
_entity_poly.type
_entity_poly.pdbx_seq_one_letter_code
_entity_poly.pdbx_strand_id
1 'polypeptide(L)'
;MNNPALDAASRVAEVLAQENAALQRMDLPVAVALVPAKEAALADLARAAPLPASALSPAVLALGRRLADLAEENRVLLERAIGVQARIVQMIARAATPTRDTAHYRHPADRRAPYRGLAIAVSRRV
;
A
#
# COMPACT_ATOMS: atom_id res chain seq x y z
N MET A 1 -41.43 -10.77 0.49
CA MET A 1 -40.92 -10.49 -0.87
C MET A 1 -39.42 -10.27 -0.74
N ASN A 2 -38.60 -11.23 -1.15
CA ASN A 2 -37.14 -11.06 -1.16
C ASN A 2 -36.81 -10.03 -2.24
N ASN A 3 -36.19 -8.93 -1.82
CA ASN A 3 -35.82 -7.87 -2.74
C ASN A 3 -34.38 -8.14 -3.19
N PRO A 4 -34.15 -8.59 -4.44
CA PRO A 4 -32.83 -9.03 -4.89
C PRO A 4 -31.77 -7.94 -4.76
N ALA A 5 -32.15 -6.65 -4.82
CA ALA A 5 -31.26 -5.53 -4.58
C ALA A 5 -30.83 -5.41 -3.12
N LEU A 6 -31.72 -5.69 -2.15
CA LEU A 6 -31.39 -5.68 -0.73
C LEU A 6 -30.52 -6.88 -0.33
N ASP A 7 -30.76 -8.04 -0.93
CA ASP A 7 -29.95 -9.24 -0.70
C ASP A 7 -28.54 -9.06 -1.30
N ALA A 8 -28.43 -8.44 -2.48
CA ALA A 8 -27.15 -8.07 -3.07
C ALA A 8 -26.41 -7.02 -2.21
N ALA A 9 -27.10 -5.97 -1.75
CA ALA A 9 -26.51 -4.94 -0.90
C ALA A 9 -26.03 -5.49 0.45
N SER A 10 -26.78 -6.43 1.04
CA SER A 10 -26.39 -7.12 2.28
C SER A 10 -25.13 -7.95 2.10
N ARG A 11 -25.01 -8.68 0.98
CA ARG A 11 -23.80 -9.44 0.64
C ARG A 11 -22.58 -8.55 0.46
N VAL A 12 -22.73 -7.39 -0.18
CA VAL A 12 -21.64 -6.40 -0.28
C VAL A 12 -21.22 -5.92 1.11
N ALA A 13 -22.18 -5.62 2.00
CA ALA A 13 -21.88 -5.19 3.37
C ALA A 13 -21.13 -6.26 4.18
N GLU A 14 -21.48 -7.53 4.02
CA GLU A 14 -20.80 -8.65 4.67
C GLU A 14 -19.35 -8.80 4.19
N VAL A 15 -19.11 -8.76 2.88
CA VAL A 15 -17.76 -8.88 2.32
C VAL A 15 -16.89 -7.69 2.73
N LEU A 16 -17.43 -6.46 2.70
CA LEU A 16 -16.70 -5.27 3.17
C LEU A 16 -16.36 -5.35 4.67
N ALA A 17 -17.27 -5.85 5.51
CA ALA A 17 -17.00 -6.03 6.93
C ALA A 17 -15.88 -7.06 7.18
N GLN A 18 -15.87 -8.16 6.43
CA GLN A 18 -14.79 -9.17 6.51
C GLN A 18 -13.45 -8.61 6.04
N GLU A 19 -13.44 -7.81 4.96
CA GLU A 19 -12.24 -7.15 4.46
C GLU A 19 -11.71 -6.13 5.47
N ASN A 20 -12.57 -5.26 6.03
CA ASN A 20 -12.18 -4.29 7.05
C ASN A 20 -11.58 -4.99 8.28
N ALA A 21 -12.18 -6.09 8.74
CA ALA A 21 -11.64 -6.87 9.85
C ALA A 21 -10.25 -7.49 9.53
N ALA A 22 -10.03 -7.95 8.30
CA ALA A 22 -8.72 -8.43 7.86
C ALA A 22 -7.68 -7.31 7.81
N LEU A 23 -8.04 -6.15 7.24
CA LEU A 23 -7.17 -4.98 7.15
C LEU A 23 -6.83 -4.40 8.54
N GLN A 24 -7.78 -4.36 9.47
CA GLN A 24 -7.55 -3.95 10.87
C GLN A 24 -6.49 -4.84 11.55
N ARG A 25 -6.49 -6.14 11.25
CA ARG A 25 -5.48 -7.09 11.75
C ARG A 25 -4.18 -7.10 10.94
N MET A 26 -4.08 -6.27 9.90
CA MET A 26 -3.00 -6.27 8.90
C MET A 26 -2.82 -7.63 8.20
N ASP A 27 -3.88 -8.42 8.11
CA ASP A 27 -3.88 -9.72 7.44
C ASP A 27 -4.13 -9.53 5.94
N LEU A 28 -3.10 -9.06 5.25
CA LEU A 28 -3.14 -8.75 3.82
C LEU A 28 -3.46 -9.97 2.94
N PRO A 29 -2.93 -11.19 3.21
CA PRO A 29 -3.30 -12.38 2.44
C PRO A 29 -4.80 -12.66 2.47
N VAL A 30 -5.44 -12.55 3.65
CA VAL A 30 -6.88 -12.74 3.78
C VAL A 30 -7.65 -11.63 3.07
N ALA A 31 -7.22 -10.36 3.19
CA ALA A 31 -7.86 -9.26 2.47
C ALA A 31 -7.80 -9.45 0.94
N VAL A 32 -6.66 -9.90 0.40
CA VAL A 32 -6.51 -10.19 -1.04
C VAL A 32 -7.39 -11.37 -1.47
N ALA A 33 -7.51 -12.41 -0.65
CA ALA A 33 -8.37 -13.55 -0.94
C ALA A 33 -9.87 -13.19 -1.04
N LEU A 34 -10.30 -12.08 -0.43
CA LEU A 34 -11.68 -11.59 -0.48
C LEU A 34 -12.01 -10.81 -1.77
N VAL A 35 -11.00 -10.43 -2.58
CA VAL A 35 -11.21 -9.63 -3.80
C VAL A 35 -12.21 -10.27 -4.78
N PRO A 36 -12.10 -11.58 -5.14
CA PRO A 36 -13.07 -12.19 -6.07
C PRO A 36 -14.50 -12.20 -5.53
N ALA A 37 -14.67 -12.41 -4.21
CA ALA A 37 -15.97 -12.38 -3.57
C ALA A 37 -16.57 -10.96 -3.57
N LYS A 38 -15.73 -9.93 -3.37
CA LYS A 38 -16.13 -8.52 -3.43
C LYS A 38 -16.57 -8.13 -4.83
N GLU A 39 -15.81 -8.52 -5.85
CA GLU A 39 -16.15 -8.29 -7.26
C GLU A 39 -17.48 -8.95 -7.64
N ALA A 40 -17.68 -10.21 -7.25
CA ALA A 40 -18.93 -10.92 -7.51
C ALA A 40 -20.14 -10.25 -6.83
N ALA A 41 -20.01 -9.86 -5.55
CA ALA A 41 -21.08 -9.19 -4.82
C ALA A 41 -21.42 -7.81 -5.41
N LEU A 42 -20.42 -7.03 -5.83
CA LEU A 42 -20.63 -5.76 -6.51
C LEU A 42 -21.27 -5.93 -7.89
N ALA A 43 -20.87 -6.95 -8.64
CA ALA A 43 -21.48 -7.27 -9.94
C ALA A 43 -22.94 -7.73 -9.80
N ASP A 44 -23.27 -8.48 -8.75
CA ASP A 44 -24.65 -8.85 -8.41
C ASP A 44 -25.48 -7.60 -8.06
N LEU A 45 -24.94 -6.68 -7.26
CA LEU A 45 -25.61 -5.44 -6.89
C LEU A 45 -25.84 -4.53 -8.11
N ALA A 46 -24.85 -4.42 -9.00
CA ALA A 46 -24.96 -3.64 -10.23
C ALA A 46 -26.00 -4.20 -11.21
N ARG A 47 -26.21 -5.53 -11.22
CA ARG A 47 -27.25 -6.19 -12.01
C ARG A 47 -28.65 -6.07 -11.40
N ALA A 48 -28.75 -5.77 -10.11
CA ALA A 48 -30.04 -5.62 -9.46
C ALA A 48 -30.74 -4.34 -9.96
N ALA A 49 -32.04 -4.45 -10.23
CA ALA A 49 -32.83 -3.29 -10.63
C ALA A 49 -32.82 -2.22 -9.53
N PRO A 50 -32.72 -0.92 -9.87
CA PRO A 50 -32.79 0.16 -8.91
C PRO A 50 -34.07 0.05 -8.08
N LEU A 51 -33.93 0.27 -6.77
CA LEU A 51 -35.09 0.31 -5.89
C LEU A 51 -35.97 1.50 -6.28
N PRO A 52 -37.29 1.31 -6.50
CA PRO A 52 -38.19 2.43 -6.73
C PRO A 52 -38.22 3.32 -5.48
N ALA A 53 -38.44 4.62 -5.65
CA ALA A 53 -38.49 5.57 -4.52
C ALA A 53 -39.54 5.18 -3.46
N SER A 54 -40.60 4.50 -3.87
CA SER A 54 -41.63 3.94 -2.99
C SER A 54 -41.15 2.76 -2.12
N ALA A 55 -40.01 2.15 -2.43
CA ALA A 55 -39.40 1.06 -1.68
C ALA A 55 -38.30 1.52 -0.70
N LEU A 56 -38.10 2.84 -0.53
CA LEU A 56 -37.17 3.42 0.45
C LEU A 56 -37.73 3.30 1.87
N SER A 57 -37.75 2.08 2.39
CA SER A 57 -38.09 1.83 3.79
C SER A 57 -36.93 2.27 4.71
N PRO A 58 -37.18 2.50 6.02
CA PRO A 58 -36.11 2.80 6.98
C PRO A 58 -34.98 1.77 6.99
N ALA A 59 -35.29 0.49 6.72
CA ALA A 59 -34.30 -0.57 6.64
C ALA A 59 -33.35 -0.41 5.43
N VAL A 60 -33.87 0.03 4.28
CA VAL A 60 -33.06 0.32 3.08
C VAL A 60 -32.11 1.49 3.35
N LEU A 61 -32.61 2.55 3.99
CA LEU A 61 -31.80 3.71 4.34
C LEU A 61 -30.70 3.35 5.36
N ALA A 62 -31.02 2.51 6.35
CA ALA A 62 -30.05 2.01 7.33
C ALA A 62 -28.95 1.18 6.67
N LEU A 63 -29.31 0.31 5.72
CA LEU A 63 -28.35 -0.48 4.95
C LEU A 63 -27.43 0.41 4.09
N GLY A 64 -28.00 1.43 3.44
CA GLY A 64 -27.23 2.40 2.66
C GLY A 64 -26.21 3.18 3.51
N ARG A 65 -26.61 3.62 4.71
CA ARG A 65 -25.69 4.25 5.67
C ARG A 65 -24.57 3.31 6.09
N ARG A 66 -24.91 2.07 6.45
CA ARG A 66 -23.93 1.05 6.83
C ARG A 66 -22.90 0.79 5.73
N LEU A 67 -23.33 0.74 4.46
CA LEU A 67 -22.42 0.59 3.33
C LEU A 67 -21.47 1.79 3.18
N ALA A 68 -21.97 3.00 3.36
CA ALA A 68 -21.15 4.21 3.32
C ALA A 68 -20.10 4.21 4.45
N ASP A 69 -20.50 3.85 5.66
CA ASP A 69 -19.61 3.78 6.82
C ASP A 69 -18.50 2.72 6.60
N LEU A 70 -18.87 1.53 6.11
CA LEU A 70 -17.92 0.46 5.81
C LEU A 70 -16.93 0.85 4.69
N ALA A 71 -17.40 1.54 3.65
CA ALA A 71 -16.55 2.01 2.56
C ALA A 71 -15.54 3.07 3.03
N GLU A 72 -15.99 4.00 3.87
CA GLU A 72 -15.12 5.03 4.45
C GLU A 72 -14.07 4.41 5.39
N GLU A 73 -14.46 3.43 6.20
CA GLU A 73 -13.53 2.69 7.03
C GLU A 73 -12.47 1.94 6.19
N ASN A 74 -12.89 1.29 5.10
CA ASN A 74 -11.99 0.62 4.17
C ASN A 74 -10.94 1.59 3.59
N ARG A 75 -11.39 2.78 3.16
CA ARG A 75 -10.51 3.86 2.67
C ARG A 75 -9.45 4.23 3.71
N VAL A 76 -9.87 4.49 4.95
CA VAL A 76 -8.95 4.85 6.04
C VAL A 76 -7.96 3.73 6.36
N LEU A 77 -8.40 2.47 6.37
CA LEU A 77 -7.55 1.32 6.63
C LEU A 77 -6.51 1.12 5.53
N LEU A 78 -6.90 1.27 4.26
CA LEU A 78 -5.99 1.21 3.12
C LEU A 78 -4.96 2.34 3.15
N GLU A 79 -5.37 3.57 3.45
CA GLU A 79 -4.45 4.70 3.60
C GLU A 79 -3.40 4.44 4.69
N ARG A 80 -3.82 3.88 5.82
CA ARG A 80 -2.91 3.46 6.89
C ARG A 80 -1.98 2.35 6.45
N ALA A 81 -2.49 1.32 5.77
CA ALA A 81 -1.70 0.20 5.28
C ALA A 81 -0.60 0.66 4.30
N ILE A 82 -0.95 1.56 3.36
CA ILE A 82 0.00 2.17 2.43
C ILE A 82 1.08 2.95 3.19
N GLY A 83 0.69 3.75 4.20
CA GLY A 83 1.63 4.49 5.03
C GLY A 83 2.62 3.59 5.78
N VAL A 84 2.13 2.48 6.35
CA VAL A 84 2.97 1.48 7.03
C VAL A 84 3.92 0.79 6.04
N GLN A 85 3.42 0.37 4.88
CA GLN A 85 4.23 -0.26 3.82
C GLN A 85 5.33 0.67 3.32
N ALA A 86 5.02 1.95 3.09
CA ALA A 86 6.03 2.94 2.70
C ALA A 86 7.16 3.06 3.73
N ARG A 87 6.84 3.02 5.02
CA ARG A 87 7.83 3.03 6.10
C ARG A 87 8.66 1.75 6.15
N ILE A 88 8.04 0.59 5.91
CA ILE A 88 8.75 -0.70 5.80
C ILE A 88 9.73 -0.67 4.62
N VAL A 89 9.29 -0.21 3.44
CA VAL A 89 10.15 -0.05 2.26
C VAL A 89 11.32 0.90 2.56
N GLN A 90 11.08 2.01 3.25
CA GLN A 90 12.16 2.91 3.67
C GLN A 90 13.13 2.25 4.65
N MET A 91 12.66 1.45 5.60
CA MET A 91 13.52 0.70 6.52
C MET A 91 14.36 -0.34 5.77
N ILE A 92 13.76 -1.10 4.85
CA ILE A 92 14.47 -2.06 4.00
C ILE A 92 15.50 -1.34 3.13
N ALA A 93 15.13 -0.24 2.49
CA ALA A 93 16.04 0.55 1.65
C ALA A 93 17.23 1.09 2.46
N ARG A 94 16.99 1.57 3.69
CA ARG A 94 18.06 2.02 4.61
C ARG A 94 18.96 0.86 5.03
N ALA A 95 18.39 -0.30 5.36
CA ALA A 95 19.16 -1.49 5.74
C ALA A 95 19.96 -2.08 4.57
N ALA A 96 19.44 -1.97 3.34
CA ALA A 96 20.10 -2.41 2.12
C ALA A 96 21.10 -1.39 1.57
N THR A 97 21.10 -0.15 2.07
CA THR A 97 22.09 0.86 1.70
C THR A 97 23.40 0.54 2.42
N PRO A 98 24.48 0.14 1.73
CA PRO A 98 25.75 -0.11 2.40
C PRO A 98 26.21 1.18 3.08
N THR A 99 26.41 1.12 4.38
CA THR A 99 27.09 2.17 5.13
C THR A 99 28.45 2.35 4.47
N ARG A 100 28.65 3.43 3.72
CA ARG A 100 29.99 3.87 3.34
C ARG A 100 30.65 4.28 4.64
N ASP A 101 31.28 3.32 5.28
CA ASP A 101 32.17 3.53 6.39
C ASP A 101 33.41 4.24 5.84
N THR A 102 33.31 5.55 5.66
CA THR A 102 34.47 6.41 5.49
C THR A 102 35.00 6.80 6.85
N ALA A 103 35.15 5.84 7.77
CA ALA A 103 36.09 5.94 8.87
C ALA A 103 37.49 5.57 8.36
N HIS A 104 38.06 6.42 7.50
CA HIS A 104 39.50 6.40 7.31
C HIS A 104 40.14 6.96 8.58
N TYR A 105 40.35 6.11 9.59
CA TYR A 105 41.32 6.38 10.63
C TYR A 105 42.70 6.36 9.98
N ARG A 106 43.09 7.51 9.41
CA ARG A 106 44.40 7.68 8.77
C ARG A 106 45.45 7.57 9.86
N HIS A 107 46.14 6.45 9.90
CA HIS A 107 47.25 6.23 10.82
C HIS A 107 48.33 7.29 10.55
N PRO A 108 48.86 8.01 11.56
CA PRO A 108 49.87 9.06 11.36
C PRO A 108 51.22 8.58 10.80
N ALA A 109 51.35 7.28 10.47
CA ALA A 109 52.55 6.69 9.88
C ALA A 109 52.56 6.72 8.34
N ASP A 110 51.46 7.07 7.67
CA ASP A 110 51.37 7.14 6.20
C ASP A 110 51.96 8.41 5.57
N ARG A 111 52.77 9.18 6.31
CA ARG A 111 53.66 10.19 5.72
C ARG A 111 54.89 9.51 5.11
N ARG A 112 54.72 8.77 4.00
CA ARG A 112 55.84 8.46 3.10
C ARG A 112 56.01 9.59 2.10
N ALA A 113 57.21 10.17 2.10
CA ALA A 113 57.63 11.31 1.30
C ALA A 113 57.42 11.09 -0.21
N PRO A 114 57.06 12.13 -0.99
CA PRO A 114 56.99 12.02 -2.44
C PRO A 114 58.40 11.88 -3.02
N TYR A 115 58.68 10.73 -3.63
CA TYR A 115 59.84 10.54 -4.50
C TYR A 115 59.75 11.52 -5.67
N ARG A 116 60.79 12.37 -5.81
CA ARG A 116 61.01 13.24 -6.98
C ARG A 116 61.29 12.36 -8.20
N GLY A 117 60.26 12.13 -9.03
CA GLY A 117 60.41 11.53 -10.35
C GLY A 117 61.03 12.53 -11.33
N LEU A 118 62.12 12.12 -11.97
CA LEU A 118 62.91 12.84 -12.97
C LEU A 118 62.07 13.44 -14.11
N ALA A 119 62.35 14.70 -14.45
CA ALA A 119 61.90 15.35 -15.67
C ALA A 119 62.84 15.02 -16.84
N ILE A 120 62.31 14.56 -17.97
CA ILE A 120 63.03 14.40 -19.24
C ILE A 120 62.54 15.47 -20.21
N ALA A 121 63.45 16.30 -20.70
CA ALA A 121 63.21 17.28 -21.76
C ALA A 121 63.52 16.67 -23.12
N VAL A 122 62.60 16.80 -24.08
CA VAL A 122 62.81 16.40 -25.48
C VAL A 122 62.98 17.66 -26.33
N SER A 123 64.16 17.81 -26.93
CA SER A 123 64.49 18.89 -27.87
C SER A 123 64.09 18.47 -29.29
N ARG A 124 63.33 19.30 -29.99
CA ARG A 124 62.99 19.17 -31.41
C ARG A 124 63.90 20.11 -32.21
N ARG A 125 64.67 19.60 -33.17
CA ARG A 125 65.33 20.42 -34.20
C ARG A 125 64.58 20.28 -35.52
N VAL A 126 64.45 21.42 -36.19
CA VAL A 126 63.91 21.62 -37.55
C VAL A 126 65.07 21.51 -38.54
#